data_AF-A0AAD1YAU0-F1
#
_entry.id   AF-A0AAD1YAU0-F1
#
_cell.length_a   1.000
_cell.length_b   1.000
_cell.length_c   1.000
_cell.angle_alpha   90.00
_cell.angle_beta   90.00
_cell.angle_gamma   90.00
#
_symmetry.space_group_name_H-M   'P 1'
#
loop_
_entity.id
_entity.type
_entity.pdbx_description
1 polymer ?
#
loop_
_entity_poly.entity_id
_entity_poly.type
_entity_poly.pdbx_seq_one_letter_code
_entity_poly.pdbx_strand_id
1 'polypeptide(L)'
;MKYYTVSEVAKKYKVSKETIYKRIREGVISRARNKGNVIRISASELKKIQNQYMNDLVYDKEKVEIVETSLGKIRKIKLTDEYVARDIANAIGLAATRTLVDKASNNNARCIDIDEAKCYGFEHYSKGTSLINYDGVVEYSKRSAFNIDWDKFLKELKPSNENIQADECSQIEFEEAKTDNSNALSKIFEGTPVEIITDKNGEPLFELYSTGMALGYSRTDGKTMSVHGGQKLFPRKDRIDKVIENAEITGCVQGGHKYLTESQLYDFMFEAKTDKCKSFRKWVTNEVLPTIRKTGGYVNNAEKFTENYFSNLSEDTREIIKNELENKNKDLRLEKAKIEHELKSNTEIINLIDEA
;
A
#
# COMPACT_ATOMS: atom_id res chain seq x y z
N MET A 1 19.26 12.25 43.01
CA MET A 1 18.04 12.10 42.15
C MET A 1 17.44 10.71 42.34
N LYS A 2 16.12 10.56 42.30
CA LYS A 2 15.47 9.23 42.21
C LYS A 2 15.61 8.69 40.78
N TYR A 3 15.75 7.38 40.65
CA TYR A 3 15.83 6.66 39.38
C TYR A 3 14.84 5.50 39.40
N TYR A 4 14.32 5.14 38.24
CA TYR A 4 13.37 4.04 38.06
C TYR A 4 13.88 3.09 37.00
N THR A 5 13.68 1.79 37.20
CA THR A 5 13.89 0.75 36.18
C THR A 5 12.78 0.81 35.14
N VAL A 6 13.03 0.27 33.95
CA VAL A 6 12.01 0.20 32.88
C VAL A 6 10.73 -0.51 33.33
N SER A 7 10.82 -1.52 34.20
CA SER A 7 9.63 -2.22 34.75
C SER A 7 8.80 -1.33 35.70
N GLU A 8 9.44 -0.49 36.50
CA GLU A 8 8.74 0.45 37.40
C GLU A 8 8.09 1.60 36.60
N VAL A 9 8.75 2.08 35.55
CA VAL A 9 8.20 3.08 34.64
C VAL A 9 6.99 2.51 33.88
N ALA A 10 7.11 1.29 33.34
CA ALA A 10 6.00 0.58 32.68
C ALA A 10 4.77 0.49 33.59
N LYS A 11 4.96 0.03 34.82
CA LYS A 11 3.89 -0.09 35.83
C LYS A 11 3.30 1.27 36.22
N LYS A 12 4.13 2.31 36.36
CA LYS A 12 3.70 3.65 36.76
C LYS A 12 2.87 4.37 35.69
N TYR A 13 3.23 4.21 34.42
CA TYR A 13 2.57 4.89 33.30
C TYR A 13 1.58 3.99 32.53
N LYS A 14 1.34 2.76 33.00
CA LYS A 14 0.44 1.74 32.39
C LYS A 14 0.78 1.38 30.93
N VAL A 15 2.07 1.45 30.56
CA VAL A 15 2.56 1.13 29.21
C VAL A 15 3.39 -0.15 29.20
N SER A 16 3.58 -0.75 28.02
CA SER A 16 4.44 -1.93 27.89
C SER A 16 5.92 -1.58 28.14
N LYS A 17 6.72 -2.58 28.53
CA LYS A 17 8.18 -2.40 28.68
C LYS A 17 8.83 -2.13 27.33
N GLU A 18 8.38 -2.82 26.28
CA GLU A 18 8.79 -2.65 24.88
C GLU A 18 8.60 -1.22 24.39
N THR A 19 7.47 -0.57 24.71
CA THR A 19 7.22 0.83 24.36
C THR A 19 8.31 1.73 24.95
N ILE A 20 8.69 1.51 26.22
CA ILE A 20 9.75 2.29 26.88
C ILE A 20 11.12 1.95 26.27
N TYR A 21 11.44 0.68 26.02
CA TYR A 21 12.68 0.28 25.34
C TYR A 21 12.79 0.83 23.91
N LYS A 22 11.68 0.96 23.19
CA LYS A 22 11.59 1.63 21.87
C LYS A 22 11.94 3.12 22.01
N ARG A 23 11.26 3.87 22.90
CA ARG A 23 11.56 5.29 23.14
C ARG A 23 12.98 5.56 23.70
N ILE A 24 13.62 4.61 24.38
CA ILE A 24 15.04 4.70 24.76
C ILE A 24 15.98 4.51 23.55
N ARG A 25 15.64 3.62 22.61
CA ARG A 25 16.42 3.41 21.36
C ARG A 25 16.32 4.61 20.42
N GLU A 26 15.15 5.23 20.35
CA GLU A 26 14.88 6.46 19.58
C GLU A 26 15.51 7.73 20.19
N GLY A 27 16.17 7.62 21.35
CA GLY A 27 16.79 8.77 22.03
C GLY A 27 15.81 9.68 22.78
N VAL A 28 14.49 9.47 22.64
CA VAL A 28 13.42 10.22 23.33
C VAL A 28 13.52 10.12 24.86
N ILE A 29 14.01 8.99 25.38
CA ILE A 29 14.21 8.77 26.83
C ILE A 29 15.69 8.56 27.15
N SER A 30 16.33 9.55 27.77
CA SER A 30 17.73 9.43 28.20
C SER A 30 17.90 8.39 29.32
N ARG A 31 18.73 7.36 29.07
CA ARG A 31 19.21 6.45 30.12
C ARG A 31 20.23 7.14 31.04
N ALA A 32 20.17 6.85 32.33
CA ALA A 32 21.16 7.31 33.30
C ALA A 32 22.52 6.62 33.05
N ARG A 33 23.56 7.43 32.82
CA ARG A 33 24.94 6.94 32.63
C ARG A 33 25.50 6.36 33.95
N ASN A 34 26.43 5.41 33.83
CA ASN A 34 27.20 4.83 34.93
C ASN A 34 26.37 4.18 36.07
N LYS A 35 25.31 3.42 35.71
CA LYS A 35 24.45 2.69 36.66
C LYS A 35 24.39 1.17 36.44
N GLY A 36 25.43 0.60 35.83
CA GLY A 36 25.55 -0.83 35.53
C GLY A 36 24.61 -1.30 34.40
N ASN A 37 24.44 -2.62 34.29
CA ASN A 37 23.74 -3.25 33.16
C ASN A 37 22.22 -2.99 33.15
N VAL A 38 21.61 -2.69 34.30
CA VAL A 38 20.17 -2.42 34.40
C VAL A 38 19.88 -0.98 33.99
N ILE A 39 19.14 -0.82 32.88
CA ILE A 39 18.71 0.47 32.37
C ILE A 39 17.82 1.17 33.41
N ARG A 40 18.24 2.37 33.82
CA ARG A 40 17.55 3.24 34.77
C ARG A 40 17.31 4.62 34.15
N ILE A 41 16.12 5.16 34.37
CA ILE A 41 15.69 6.48 33.88
C ILE A 41 15.60 7.42 35.08
N SER A 42 16.01 8.68 34.94
CA SER A 42 15.95 9.66 36.03
C SER A 42 14.53 10.21 36.23
N ALA A 43 14.20 10.57 37.47
CA ALA A 43 12.92 11.19 37.79
C ALA A 43 12.67 12.54 37.06
N SER A 44 13.74 13.26 36.70
CA SER A 44 13.66 14.50 35.93
C SER A 44 13.32 14.23 34.46
N GLU A 45 13.85 13.16 33.85
CA GLU A 45 13.52 12.80 32.47
C GLU A 45 12.06 12.34 32.36
N LEU A 46 11.59 11.51 33.31
CA LEU A 46 10.19 11.09 33.37
C LEU A 46 9.22 12.27 33.50
N LYS A 47 9.62 13.36 34.16
CA LYS A 47 8.80 14.59 34.24
C LYS A 47 8.71 15.34 32.91
N LYS A 48 9.76 15.35 32.09
CA LYS A 48 9.69 15.91 30.72
C LYS A 48 8.72 15.10 29.86
N ILE A 49 8.88 13.77 29.89
CA ILE A 49 8.09 12.83 29.08
C ILE A 49 6.60 12.90 29.44
N GLN A 50 6.28 13.07 30.72
CA GLN A 50 4.90 13.10 31.22
C GLN A 50 4.03 14.22 30.62
N ASN A 51 4.61 15.34 30.19
CA ASN A 51 3.84 16.44 29.60
C ASN A 51 3.74 16.36 28.07
N GLN A 52 4.63 15.63 27.40
CA GLN A 52 4.73 15.62 25.93
C GLN A 52 4.14 14.36 25.28
N TYR A 53 4.10 13.22 25.99
CA TYR A 53 3.77 11.92 25.38
C TYR A 53 2.58 11.19 26.02
N MET A 54 1.93 11.76 27.04
CA MET A 54 0.77 11.10 27.68
C MET A 54 -0.50 11.17 26.83
N ASN A 55 -0.56 12.04 25.81
CA ASN A 55 -1.71 12.11 24.89
C ASN A 55 -1.65 11.01 23.82
N ASP A 56 -0.46 10.68 23.30
CA ASP A 56 -0.25 9.65 22.26
C ASP A 56 -0.44 8.20 22.77
N LEU A 57 -0.62 8.01 24.09
CA LEU A 57 -0.62 6.71 24.77
C LEU A 57 -1.95 6.40 25.46
N VAL A 58 -3.00 7.19 25.20
CA VAL A 58 -4.35 6.97 25.71
C VAL A 58 -5.24 6.41 24.60
N TYR A 59 -6.00 5.37 24.95
CA TYR A 59 -7.07 4.79 24.13
C TYR A 59 -7.99 5.88 23.56
N ASP A 60 -8.02 5.95 22.22
CA ASP A 60 -8.74 6.97 21.50
C ASP A 60 -10.11 6.45 21.05
N LYS A 61 -11.16 6.82 21.80
CA LYS A 61 -12.56 6.51 21.45
C LYS A 61 -13.01 7.15 20.15
N GLU A 62 -12.32 8.16 19.63
CA GLU A 62 -12.77 8.90 18.45
C GLU A 62 -12.42 8.18 17.14
N LYS A 63 -11.56 7.16 17.15
CA LYS A 63 -11.15 6.40 15.95
C LYS A 63 -12.06 5.23 15.57
N VAL A 64 -12.97 4.83 16.45
CA VAL A 64 -13.90 3.72 16.22
C VAL A 64 -15.33 4.26 16.24
N GLU A 65 -16.11 3.92 15.22
CA GLU A 65 -17.56 4.09 15.22
C GLU A 65 -18.25 2.76 15.50
N ILE A 66 -19.45 2.83 16.08
CA ILE A 66 -20.31 1.68 16.31
C ILE A 66 -21.48 1.82 15.34
N VAL A 67 -21.52 0.93 14.35
CA VAL A 67 -22.66 0.79 13.45
C VAL A 67 -23.69 -0.08 14.15
N GLU A 68 -24.86 0.48 14.44
CA GLU A 68 -26.00 -0.27 14.95
C GLU A 68 -26.76 -0.88 13.77
N THR A 69 -26.66 -2.20 13.61
CA THR A 69 -27.38 -2.96 12.59
C THR A 69 -28.52 -3.77 13.22
N SER A 70 -29.45 -4.22 12.39
CA SER A 70 -30.54 -5.12 12.78
C SER A 70 -30.06 -6.47 13.35
N LEU A 71 -28.80 -6.85 13.13
CA LEU A 71 -28.20 -8.08 13.64
C LEU A 71 -27.27 -7.86 14.84
N GLY A 72 -26.95 -6.61 15.18
CA GLY A 72 -26.09 -6.29 16.32
C GLY A 72 -25.25 -5.02 16.15
N LYS A 73 -24.44 -4.74 17.16
CA LYS A 73 -23.51 -3.60 17.17
C LYS A 73 -22.16 -4.03 16.61
N ILE A 74 -21.71 -3.36 15.55
CA ILE A 74 -20.49 -3.70 14.83
C ILE A 74 -19.53 -2.52 14.93
N ARG A 75 -18.31 -2.77 15.44
CA ARG A 75 -17.25 -1.75 15.45
C ARG A 75 -16.65 -1.61 14.06
N LYS A 76 -16.51 -0.37 13.61
CA LYS A 76 -15.85 0.03 12.37
C LYS A 76 -14.77 1.07 12.66
N ILE A 77 -13.68 1.05 11.91
CA ILE A 77 -12.64 2.07 11.97
C ILE A 77 -13.14 3.28 11.17
N LYS A 78 -13.20 4.46 11.80
CA LYS A 78 -13.67 5.68 11.12
C LYS A 78 -12.79 6.01 9.92
N LEU A 79 -13.40 6.65 8.91
CA LEU A 79 -12.75 7.03 7.65
C LEU A 79 -12.27 5.86 6.77
N THR A 80 -12.57 4.61 7.15
CA THR A 80 -12.32 3.40 6.35
C THR A 80 -13.63 2.63 6.16
N ASP A 81 -13.65 1.62 5.29
CA ASP A 81 -14.72 0.64 5.20
C ASP A 81 -14.41 -0.65 6.00
N GLU A 82 -13.49 -0.59 6.97
CA GLU A 82 -13.04 -1.75 7.74
C GLU A 82 -13.84 -1.98 9.03
N TYR A 83 -14.39 -3.18 9.16
CA TYR A 83 -15.18 -3.64 10.29
C TYR A 83 -14.43 -4.70 11.08
N VAL A 84 -14.67 -4.78 12.39
CA VAL A 84 -14.16 -5.88 13.23
C VAL A 84 -14.84 -7.18 12.82
N ALA A 85 -14.11 -8.08 12.18
CA ALA A 85 -14.66 -9.30 11.58
C ALA A 85 -15.31 -10.22 12.62
N ARG A 86 -14.88 -10.16 13.89
CA ARG A 86 -15.55 -10.89 14.99
C ARG A 86 -16.94 -10.33 15.29
N ASP A 87 -17.15 -9.02 15.22
CA ASP A 87 -18.44 -8.42 15.53
C ASP A 87 -19.46 -8.78 14.45
N ILE A 88 -19.06 -8.74 13.17
CA ILE A 88 -19.85 -9.28 12.05
C ILE A 88 -20.12 -10.76 12.25
N ALA A 89 -19.10 -11.57 12.53
CA ALA A 89 -19.25 -13.01 12.75
C ALA A 89 -20.27 -13.31 13.86
N ASN A 90 -20.20 -12.60 14.98
CA ASN A 90 -21.16 -12.73 16.07
C ASN A 90 -22.58 -12.31 15.65
N ALA A 91 -22.72 -11.18 14.95
CA ALA A 91 -24.01 -10.68 14.47
C ALA A 91 -24.71 -11.66 13.50
N ILE A 92 -23.95 -12.33 12.63
CA ILE A 92 -24.49 -13.32 11.67
C ILE A 92 -24.54 -14.77 12.23
N GLY A 93 -24.20 -14.98 13.50
CA GLY A 93 -24.24 -16.30 14.15
C GLY A 93 -23.10 -17.27 13.80
N LEU A 94 -21.97 -16.78 13.27
CA LEU A 94 -20.76 -17.59 13.04
C LEU A 94 -19.99 -17.84 14.35
N ALA A 95 -19.80 -19.13 14.68
CA ALA A 95 -18.95 -19.55 15.80
C ALA A 95 -17.44 -19.26 15.59
N ALA A 96 -16.99 -19.05 14.35
CA ALA A 96 -15.59 -18.83 14.02
C ALA A 96 -15.39 -17.68 13.01
N THR A 97 -14.74 -16.60 13.45
CA THR A 97 -14.35 -15.46 12.60
C THR A 97 -13.53 -15.87 11.37
N ARG A 98 -12.77 -16.96 11.48
CA ARG A 98 -11.96 -17.48 10.37
C ARG A 98 -12.80 -17.90 9.16
N THR A 99 -14.04 -18.38 9.36
CA THR A 99 -14.93 -18.77 8.25
C THR A 99 -15.39 -17.57 7.42
N LEU A 100 -15.42 -16.38 8.02
CA LEU A 100 -15.69 -15.10 7.34
C LEU A 100 -14.43 -14.63 6.58
N VAL A 101 -13.28 -14.62 7.25
CA VAL A 101 -12.00 -14.15 6.71
C VAL A 101 -11.47 -15.04 5.57
N ASP A 102 -11.41 -16.36 5.75
CA ASP A 102 -10.90 -17.31 4.74
C ASP A 102 -11.78 -17.38 3.46
N LYS A 103 -13.01 -16.83 3.52
CA LYS A 103 -13.92 -16.74 2.36
C LYS A 103 -13.88 -15.39 1.65
N ALA A 104 -13.26 -14.37 2.24
CA ALA A 104 -13.00 -13.09 1.61
C ALA A 104 -11.67 -13.18 0.84
N SER A 105 -11.60 -12.49 -0.30
CA SER A 105 -10.37 -12.35 -1.08
C SER A 105 -9.23 -11.73 -0.24
N ASN A 106 -7.96 -12.06 -0.54
CA ASN A 106 -6.79 -11.63 0.24
C ASN A 106 -6.66 -10.10 0.45
N ASN A 107 -7.32 -9.28 -0.38
CA ASN A 107 -7.32 -7.82 -0.27
C ASN A 107 -8.47 -7.27 0.60
N ASN A 108 -9.47 -8.10 0.91
CA ASN A 108 -10.73 -7.72 1.56
C ASN A 108 -10.77 -8.05 3.06
N ALA A 109 -9.75 -8.73 3.59
CA ALA A 109 -9.61 -8.98 5.02
C ALA A 109 -8.12 -8.95 5.42
N ARG A 110 -7.82 -8.35 6.58
CA ARG A 110 -6.47 -8.30 7.16
C ARG A 110 -6.47 -8.61 8.65
N CYS A 111 -5.33 -9.02 9.19
CA CYS A 111 -5.16 -9.23 10.63
C CYS A 111 -4.24 -8.14 11.18
N ILE A 112 -4.76 -7.36 12.13
CA ILE A 112 -3.99 -6.35 12.85
C ILE A 112 -3.34 -6.97 14.10
N ASP A 113 -2.19 -6.45 14.50
CA ASP A 113 -1.44 -7.03 15.61
C ASP A 113 -2.03 -6.66 16.99
N ILE A 114 -1.40 -7.20 18.05
CA ILE A 114 -1.86 -7.02 19.43
C ILE A 114 -1.73 -5.56 19.92
N ASP A 115 -0.77 -4.79 19.40
CA ASP A 115 -0.52 -3.42 19.81
C ASP A 115 -1.34 -2.44 18.95
N GLU A 116 -1.50 -2.70 17.64
CA GLU A 116 -2.46 -2.01 16.76
C GLU A 116 -3.90 -2.16 17.28
N ALA A 117 -4.31 -3.38 17.65
CA ALA A 117 -5.63 -3.64 18.22
C ALA A 117 -5.86 -2.90 19.56
N LYS A 118 -4.82 -2.68 20.37
CA LYS A 118 -4.92 -1.86 21.61
C LYS A 118 -5.12 -0.39 21.31
N CYS A 119 -4.53 0.15 20.24
CA CYS A 119 -4.72 1.55 19.84
C CYS A 119 -6.20 1.86 19.52
N TYR A 120 -6.91 0.90 18.89
CA TYR A 120 -8.36 0.98 18.65
C TYR A 120 -9.23 0.50 19.82
N GLY A 121 -8.63 0.03 20.93
CA GLY A 121 -9.36 -0.54 22.08
C GLY A 121 -10.12 -1.83 21.78
N PHE A 122 -9.70 -2.60 20.77
CA PHE A 122 -10.29 -3.90 20.47
C PHE A 122 -9.78 -4.99 21.42
N GLU A 123 -10.64 -5.96 21.70
CA GLU A 123 -10.25 -7.20 22.38
C GLU A 123 -9.35 -8.02 21.45
N HIS A 124 -8.11 -8.24 21.90
CA HIS A 124 -7.06 -8.89 21.14
C HIS A 124 -6.74 -10.28 21.70
N TYR A 125 -6.39 -11.19 20.79
CA TYR A 125 -6.03 -12.56 21.11
C TYR A 125 -4.55 -12.77 20.77
N SER A 126 -3.97 -13.92 21.14
CA SER A 126 -2.53 -14.21 20.89
C SER A 126 -2.09 -14.21 19.42
N LYS A 127 -3.04 -14.12 18.48
CA LYS A 127 -2.81 -14.02 17.03
C LYS A 127 -3.23 -12.67 16.41
N GLY A 128 -3.59 -11.67 17.22
CA GLY A 128 -4.12 -10.39 16.76
C GLY A 128 -5.65 -10.35 16.66
N THR A 129 -6.16 -9.40 15.89
CA THR A 129 -7.60 -9.18 15.64
C THR A 129 -7.83 -9.06 14.13
N SER A 130 -8.84 -9.77 13.60
CA SER A 130 -9.16 -9.71 12.16
C SER A 130 -10.13 -8.58 11.83
N LEU A 131 -9.84 -7.86 10.75
CA LEU A 131 -10.68 -6.86 10.11
C LEU A 131 -11.15 -7.39 8.76
N ILE A 132 -12.33 -6.95 8.32
CA ILE A 132 -12.91 -7.24 7.00
C ILE A 132 -13.53 -5.97 6.45
N ASN A 133 -13.33 -5.70 5.16
CA ASN A 133 -13.87 -4.52 4.48
C ASN A 133 -15.31 -4.77 4.00
N TYR A 134 -16.00 -3.75 3.46
CA TYR A 134 -17.39 -3.90 3.02
C TYR A 134 -17.52 -4.99 1.93
N ASP A 135 -16.63 -4.97 0.94
CA ASP A 135 -16.63 -5.91 -0.18
C ASP A 135 -16.37 -7.36 0.26
N GLY A 136 -15.61 -7.59 1.33
CA GLY A 136 -15.42 -8.89 1.95
C GLY A 136 -16.71 -9.45 2.57
N VAL A 137 -17.54 -8.58 3.18
CA VAL A 137 -18.86 -8.99 3.69
C VAL A 137 -19.81 -9.29 2.53
N VAL A 138 -19.74 -8.53 1.42
CA VAL A 138 -20.49 -8.81 0.18
C VAL A 138 -20.03 -10.10 -0.51
N GLU A 139 -18.74 -10.43 -0.48
CA GLU A 139 -18.23 -11.71 -0.99
C GLU A 139 -18.71 -12.88 -0.13
N TYR A 140 -18.73 -12.71 1.21
CA TYR A 140 -19.25 -13.72 2.12
C TYR A 140 -20.76 -13.92 1.97
N SER A 141 -21.56 -12.87 1.84
CA SER A 141 -23.04 -12.97 1.77
C SER A 141 -23.48 -13.87 0.60
N LYS A 142 -22.87 -13.69 -0.58
CA LYS A 142 -23.05 -14.51 -1.79
C LYS A 142 -22.74 -16.00 -1.60
N ARG A 143 -21.92 -16.34 -0.59
CA ARG A 143 -21.46 -17.71 -0.27
C ARG A 143 -21.93 -18.16 1.13
N SER A 144 -22.92 -17.48 1.69
CA SER A 144 -23.46 -17.75 3.01
C SER A 144 -24.55 -18.81 2.94
N ALA A 145 -24.54 -19.76 3.87
CA ALA A 145 -25.63 -20.72 4.08
C ALA A 145 -26.64 -20.24 5.14
N PHE A 146 -26.44 -19.06 5.72
CA PHE A 146 -27.31 -18.52 6.76
C PHE A 146 -28.48 -17.74 6.15
N ASN A 147 -29.69 -18.13 6.54
CA ASN A 147 -30.94 -17.49 6.17
C ASN A 147 -31.10 -16.16 6.94
N ILE A 148 -30.53 -15.10 6.38
CA ILE A 148 -30.46 -13.75 6.94
C ILE A 148 -30.88 -12.77 5.82
N ASP A 149 -31.53 -11.67 6.18
CA ASP A 149 -31.80 -10.55 5.27
C ASP A 149 -30.49 -9.80 4.96
N TRP A 150 -29.69 -10.37 4.07
CA TRP A 150 -28.40 -9.84 3.65
C TRP A 150 -28.53 -8.48 2.96
N ASP A 151 -29.61 -8.22 2.22
CA ASP A 151 -29.81 -6.95 1.52
C ASP A 151 -30.09 -5.81 2.50
N LYS A 152 -30.84 -6.05 3.57
CA LYS A 152 -31.00 -5.10 4.67
C LYS A 152 -29.71 -4.90 5.44
N PHE A 153 -29.04 -5.98 5.84
CA PHE A 153 -27.80 -5.90 6.61
C PHE A 153 -26.67 -5.19 5.83
N LEU A 154 -26.55 -5.44 4.53
CA LEU A 154 -25.58 -4.76 3.66
C LEU A 154 -25.93 -3.31 3.33
N LYS A 155 -27.20 -2.87 3.51
CA LYS A 155 -27.58 -1.45 3.48
C LYS A 155 -27.25 -0.76 4.80
N GLU A 156 -27.50 -1.42 5.93
CA GLU A 156 -27.14 -0.91 7.26
C GLU A 156 -25.62 -0.81 7.46
N LEU A 157 -24.84 -1.66 6.77
CA LEU A 157 -23.38 -1.57 6.72
C LEU A 157 -22.85 -0.57 5.69
N LYS A 158 -23.64 -0.11 4.71
CA LYS A 158 -23.14 0.86 3.72
C LYS A 158 -22.92 2.23 4.39
N PRO A 159 -21.75 2.87 4.23
CA PRO A 159 -21.56 4.23 4.71
C PRO A 159 -22.53 5.17 3.97
N SER A 160 -23.22 6.01 4.73
CA SER A 160 -24.19 6.99 4.20
C SER A 160 -23.48 8.11 3.44
N ASN A 161 -23.25 7.93 2.15
CA ASN A 161 -22.80 9.00 1.25
C ASN A 161 -23.96 9.95 0.89
N GLU A 162 -24.41 10.74 1.87
CA GLU A 162 -25.18 11.96 1.64
C GLU A 162 -24.57 13.09 2.48
N ASN A 163 -23.44 13.64 1.99
CA ASN A 163 -23.07 15.07 2.05
C ASN A 163 -21.65 15.26 1.51
N ILE A 164 -21.53 15.34 0.18
CA ILE A 164 -20.77 16.36 -0.57
C ILE A 164 -21.28 16.26 -2.01
N GLN A 165 -21.76 17.39 -2.54
CA GLN A 165 -22.12 17.56 -3.95
C GLN A 165 -20.86 17.97 -4.74
N ALA A 166 -20.78 17.59 -6.01
CA ALA A 166 -20.15 18.43 -7.03
C ALA A 166 -21.09 19.65 -7.28
N ASP A 167 -20.68 20.91 -7.46
CA ASP A 167 -19.36 21.58 -7.59
C ASP A 167 -19.38 22.90 -6.76
N GLU A 168 -18.34 23.75 -6.63
CA GLU A 168 -17.03 23.86 -7.30
C GLU A 168 -15.91 24.12 -6.26
N CYS A 169 -14.73 23.49 -6.42
CA CYS A 169 -13.41 24.15 -6.34
C CYS A 169 -12.24 23.16 -6.47
N SER A 170 -11.40 23.37 -7.48
CA SER A 170 -10.03 22.87 -7.52
C SER A 170 -9.20 23.34 -6.31
N GLN A 171 -8.19 22.56 -5.93
CA GLN A 171 -7.16 22.80 -4.88
C GLN A 171 -7.53 22.37 -3.45
N ILE A 172 -7.02 21.21 -3.03
CA ILE A 172 -6.07 21.02 -1.89
C ILE A 172 -5.67 19.52 -1.81
N GLU A 173 -4.50 19.26 -1.22
CA GLU A 173 -3.69 18.03 -1.34
C GLU A 173 -4.22 16.80 -0.55
N PHE A 174 -3.82 15.60 -0.99
CA PHE A 174 -3.97 14.36 -0.22
C PHE A 174 -2.88 14.27 0.87
N GLU A 175 -3.23 14.29 2.16
CA GLU A 175 -2.30 13.91 3.24
C GLU A 175 -2.25 12.38 3.43
N GLU A 176 -1.14 11.75 3.04
CA GLU A 176 -0.85 10.34 3.33
C GLU A 176 -0.51 10.13 4.82
N ALA A 177 -1.07 9.07 5.42
CA ALA A 177 -0.85 8.77 6.84
C ALA A 177 0.59 8.31 7.13
N LYS A 178 1.26 9.03 8.04
CA LYS A 178 2.71 8.98 8.26
C LYS A 178 3.19 7.65 8.87
N THR A 179 4.01 6.93 8.10
CA THR A 179 5.01 5.97 8.57
C THR A 179 6.20 6.70 9.18
N ASP A 180 6.63 6.31 10.39
CA ASP A 180 7.86 6.81 11.03
C ASP A 180 9.13 6.19 10.42
N ASN A 181 9.36 6.51 9.15
CA ASN A 181 10.63 7.07 8.69
C ASN A 181 10.22 8.26 7.83
N SER A 182 10.60 9.49 8.21
CA SER A 182 10.10 10.73 7.61
C SER A 182 10.12 10.67 6.08
N ASN A 183 8.92 10.72 5.50
CA ASN A 183 8.56 10.69 4.08
C ASN A 183 8.50 9.31 3.37
N ALA A 184 8.80 8.17 4.02
CA ALA A 184 8.92 6.86 3.34
C ALA A 184 7.59 6.08 3.18
N LEU A 185 7.06 6.09 1.95
CA LEU A 185 6.00 5.24 1.40
C LEU A 185 6.59 3.93 0.85
N SER A 186 6.18 2.77 1.38
CA SER A 186 6.54 1.47 0.78
C SER A 186 5.45 0.99 -0.16
N LYS A 187 5.65 1.09 -1.49
CA LYS A 187 4.72 0.57 -2.51
C LYS A 187 5.16 -0.82 -2.98
N ILE A 188 4.23 -1.69 -3.37
CA ILE A 188 4.53 -3.07 -3.82
C ILE A 188 4.52 -3.12 -5.35
N PHE A 189 5.66 -3.48 -5.96
CA PHE A 189 5.79 -3.73 -7.39
C PHE A 189 6.01 -5.23 -7.66
N GLU A 190 5.06 -5.88 -8.32
CA GLU A 190 5.11 -7.32 -8.65
C GLU A 190 5.50 -8.21 -7.44
N GLY A 191 4.88 -7.97 -6.29
CA GLY A 191 5.15 -8.68 -5.03
C GLY A 191 6.46 -8.29 -4.31
N THR A 192 7.23 -7.35 -4.84
CA THR A 192 8.46 -6.83 -4.21
C THR A 192 8.21 -5.42 -3.66
N PRO A 193 8.49 -5.13 -2.37
CA PRO A 193 8.36 -3.79 -1.83
C PRO A 193 9.48 -2.86 -2.37
N VAL A 194 9.10 -1.64 -2.72
CA VAL A 194 9.95 -0.53 -3.12
C VAL A 194 9.74 0.60 -2.12
N GLU A 195 10.82 1.07 -1.51
CA GLU A 195 10.81 2.22 -0.61
C GLU A 195 10.87 3.50 -1.45
N ILE A 196 9.91 4.40 -1.26
CA ILE A 196 9.77 5.66 -2.00
C ILE A 196 9.64 6.76 -0.96
N ILE A 197 10.43 7.83 -1.04
CA ILE A 197 10.22 9.03 -0.22
C ILE A 197 9.69 10.17 -1.07
N THR A 198 8.88 11.05 -0.50
CA THR A 198 8.48 12.31 -1.16
C THR A 198 9.53 13.39 -0.88
N ASP A 199 9.90 14.17 -1.89
CA ASP A 199 10.82 15.31 -1.74
C ASP A 199 10.10 16.57 -1.19
N LYS A 200 10.77 17.73 -1.19
CA LYS A 200 10.20 18.99 -0.68
C LYS A 200 9.18 19.64 -1.61
N ASN A 201 9.10 19.20 -2.85
CA ASN A 201 8.25 19.72 -3.91
C ASN A 201 7.02 18.82 -4.17
N GLY A 202 6.93 17.66 -3.49
CA GLY A 202 5.89 16.65 -3.71
C GLY A 202 6.32 15.52 -4.67
N GLU A 203 7.55 15.56 -5.18
CA GLU A 203 8.03 14.60 -6.19
C GLU A 203 8.53 13.29 -5.56
N PRO A 204 8.28 12.13 -6.21
CA PRO A 204 8.71 10.83 -5.70
C PRO A 204 10.21 10.57 -5.92
N LEU A 205 10.86 10.08 -4.88
CA LEU A 205 12.25 9.61 -4.87
C LEU A 205 12.30 8.13 -4.51
N PHE A 206 12.84 7.30 -5.39
CA PHE A 206 12.80 5.83 -5.28
C PHE A 206 14.11 5.31 -4.68
N GLU A 207 14.06 4.53 -3.59
CA GLU A 207 15.27 3.98 -2.97
C GLU A 207 15.92 2.95 -3.90
N LEU A 208 17.23 3.11 -4.12
CA LEU A 208 17.96 2.45 -5.19
C LEU A 208 17.95 0.93 -5.10
N TYR A 209 18.20 0.35 -3.92
CA TYR A 209 18.42 -1.09 -3.81
C TYR A 209 17.11 -1.89 -3.82
N SER A 210 16.05 -1.36 -3.23
CA SER A 210 14.69 -1.91 -3.28
C SER A 210 14.11 -1.81 -4.69
N THR A 211 14.27 -0.67 -5.36
CA THR A 211 13.94 -0.49 -6.79
C THR A 211 14.70 -1.51 -7.66
N GLY A 212 16.03 -1.57 -7.54
CA GLY A 212 16.84 -2.52 -8.31
C GLY A 212 16.46 -3.98 -8.04
N MET A 213 16.13 -4.33 -6.80
CA MET A 213 15.63 -5.66 -6.42
C MET A 213 14.28 -5.97 -7.07
N ALA A 214 13.33 -5.03 -7.04
CA ALA A 214 12.01 -5.16 -7.65
C ALA A 214 12.07 -5.26 -9.18
N LEU A 215 13.00 -4.55 -9.81
CA LEU A 215 13.30 -4.63 -11.25
C LEU A 215 14.05 -5.91 -11.67
N GLY A 216 14.40 -6.80 -10.73
CA GLY A 216 14.96 -8.12 -10.99
C GLY A 216 16.47 -8.27 -10.74
N TYR A 217 17.17 -7.26 -10.23
CA TYR A 217 18.52 -7.41 -9.68
C TYR A 217 18.48 -7.98 -8.26
N SER A 218 17.80 -9.11 -8.10
CA SER A 218 17.62 -9.82 -6.84
C SER A 218 18.38 -11.15 -6.83
N ARG A 219 18.71 -11.62 -5.63
CA ARG A 219 19.24 -12.97 -5.36
C ARG A 219 18.57 -13.53 -4.12
N THR A 220 18.42 -14.84 -4.07
CA THR A 220 18.09 -15.54 -2.83
C THR A 220 19.37 -16.11 -2.22
N ASP A 221 19.38 -16.36 -0.92
CA ASP A 221 20.46 -17.07 -0.22
C ASP A 221 20.18 -18.58 -0.09
N GLY A 222 19.02 -19.04 -0.59
CA GLY A 222 18.53 -20.42 -0.50
C GLY A 222 18.17 -20.88 0.92
N LYS A 223 18.29 -20.02 1.95
CA LYS A 223 18.26 -20.40 3.37
C LYS A 223 17.27 -19.58 4.19
N THR A 224 17.13 -18.30 3.90
CA THR A 224 16.23 -17.40 4.63
C THR A 224 14.85 -17.41 3.98
N MET A 225 13.80 -17.67 4.76
CA MET A 225 12.42 -17.54 4.31
C MET A 225 11.92 -16.10 4.40
N SER A 226 11.06 -15.71 3.46
CA SER A 226 10.28 -14.47 3.52
C SER A 226 9.11 -14.61 4.50
N VAL A 227 8.66 -13.48 5.05
CA VAL A 227 7.52 -13.42 6.00
C VAL A 227 6.22 -13.96 5.37
N HIS A 228 6.08 -13.83 4.06
CA HIS A 228 4.91 -14.27 3.28
C HIS A 228 5.07 -15.67 2.66
N GLY A 229 6.10 -16.43 3.07
CA GLY A 229 6.49 -17.68 2.42
C GLY A 229 7.38 -17.46 1.18
N GLY A 230 8.09 -18.51 0.76
CA GLY A 230 9.11 -18.43 -0.29
C GLY A 230 10.46 -17.91 0.21
N GLN A 231 11.47 -17.91 -0.66
CA GLN A 231 12.83 -17.48 -0.31
C GLN A 231 12.92 -15.95 -0.20
N LYS A 232 13.64 -15.45 0.82
CA LYS A 232 13.89 -14.03 0.98
C LYS A 232 14.79 -13.51 -0.15
N LEU A 233 14.35 -12.43 -0.79
CA LEU A 233 15.11 -11.72 -1.80
C LEU A 233 16.07 -10.71 -1.15
N PHE A 234 17.25 -10.57 -1.76
CA PHE A 234 18.27 -9.61 -1.41
C PHE A 234 18.75 -8.89 -2.68
N PRO A 235 19.10 -7.59 -2.62
CA PRO A 235 19.61 -6.86 -3.78
C PRO A 235 21.00 -7.35 -4.21
N ARG A 236 21.21 -7.45 -5.53
CA ARG A 236 22.54 -7.62 -6.17
C ARG A 236 23.20 -6.25 -6.32
N LYS A 237 23.69 -5.71 -5.21
CA LYS A 237 24.27 -4.35 -5.14
C LYS A 237 25.32 -4.11 -6.22
N ASP A 238 26.20 -5.09 -6.43
CA ASP A 238 27.21 -5.13 -7.50
C ASP A 238 26.67 -4.81 -8.91
N ARG A 239 25.48 -5.30 -9.25
CA ARG A 239 24.85 -5.03 -10.55
C ARG A 239 24.09 -3.70 -10.57
N ILE A 240 23.49 -3.33 -9.44
CA ILE A 240 22.72 -2.09 -9.29
C ILE A 240 23.66 -0.88 -9.35
N ASP A 241 24.75 -0.88 -8.58
CA ASP A 241 25.76 0.18 -8.61
C ASP A 241 26.42 0.31 -9.99
N LYS A 242 26.62 -0.80 -10.73
CA LYS A 242 27.13 -0.76 -12.11
C LYS A 242 26.14 -0.14 -13.12
N VAL A 243 24.83 -0.31 -12.94
CA VAL A 243 23.84 0.39 -13.78
C VAL A 243 23.87 1.90 -13.50
N ILE A 244 24.04 2.28 -12.23
CA ILE A 244 24.19 3.69 -11.82
C ILE A 244 25.44 4.33 -12.43
N GLU A 245 26.57 3.62 -12.41
CA GLU A 245 27.81 4.03 -13.07
C GLU A 245 27.64 4.19 -14.59
N ASN A 246 27.10 3.16 -15.26
CA ASN A 246 26.87 3.17 -16.70
C ASN A 246 25.90 4.27 -17.19
N ALA A 247 24.90 4.62 -16.38
CA ALA A 247 23.89 5.63 -16.70
C ALA A 247 24.26 7.03 -16.18
N GLU A 248 25.48 7.21 -15.63
CA GLU A 248 25.98 8.48 -15.08
C GLU A 248 25.10 9.10 -13.98
N ILE A 249 24.33 8.26 -13.28
CA ILE A 249 23.30 8.70 -12.32
C ILE A 249 23.95 9.17 -11.01
N THR A 250 23.88 10.47 -10.77
CA THR A 250 24.21 11.06 -9.46
C THR A 250 22.97 11.04 -8.55
N GLY A 251 22.67 9.86 -7.98
CA GLY A 251 21.54 9.68 -7.05
C GLY A 251 21.70 10.49 -5.76
N CYS A 252 20.59 10.95 -5.18
CA CYS A 252 20.61 11.73 -3.94
C CYS A 252 20.73 10.83 -2.70
N VAL A 253 21.38 11.30 -1.63
CA VAL A 253 21.58 10.51 -0.40
C VAL A 253 20.80 11.13 0.75
N GLN A 254 19.88 10.37 1.33
CA GLN A 254 19.10 10.78 2.51
C GLN A 254 19.14 9.67 3.56
N GLY A 255 19.41 10.00 4.82
CA GLY A 255 19.48 9.01 5.92
C GLY A 255 20.56 7.92 5.77
N GLY A 256 21.49 8.06 4.81
CA GLY A 256 22.46 7.01 4.44
C GLY A 256 21.97 6.05 3.33
N HIS A 257 20.76 6.26 2.81
CA HIS A 257 20.19 5.52 1.68
C HIS A 257 20.36 6.34 0.39
N LYS A 258 20.55 5.65 -0.75
CA LYS A 258 20.61 6.26 -2.09
C LYS A 258 19.21 6.26 -2.70
N TYR A 259 18.79 7.37 -3.28
CA TYR A 259 17.52 7.51 -3.98
C TYR A 259 17.69 8.02 -5.41
N LEU A 260 16.71 7.71 -6.25
CA LEU A 260 16.57 8.11 -7.64
C LEU A 260 15.39 9.07 -7.77
N THR A 261 15.54 10.16 -8.52
CA THR A 261 14.38 10.91 -9.03
C THR A 261 13.62 10.08 -10.07
N GLU A 262 12.41 10.48 -10.44
CA GLU A 262 11.66 9.81 -11.52
C GLU A 262 12.47 9.79 -12.84
N SER A 263 13.13 10.89 -13.20
CA SER A 263 14.03 10.91 -14.37
C SER A 263 15.15 9.87 -14.25
N GLN A 264 15.83 9.82 -13.10
CA GLN A 264 16.91 8.86 -12.86
C GLN A 264 16.41 7.41 -12.79
N LEU A 265 15.16 7.19 -12.40
CA LEU A 265 14.50 5.88 -12.46
C LEU A 265 14.30 5.45 -13.93
N TYR A 266 13.88 6.37 -14.82
CA TYR A 266 13.82 6.07 -16.25
C TYR A 266 15.20 5.75 -16.82
N ASP A 267 16.22 6.56 -16.55
CA ASP A 267 17.60 6.32 -17.00
C ASP A 267 18.10 4.94 -16.52
N PHE A 268 17.86 4.60 -15.25
CA PHE A 268 18.17 3.29 -14.67
C PHE A 268 17.45 2.16 -15.40
N MET A 269 16.15 2.31 -15.72
CA MET A 269 15.38 1.30 -16.45
C MET A 269 15.80 1.18 -17.92
N PHE A 270 16.29 2.25 -18.55
CA PHE A 270 16.81 2.19 -19.92
C PHE A 270 18.16 1.46 -20.01
N GLU A 271 19.09 1.66 -19.07
CA GLU A 271 20.38 0.93 -19.05
C GLU A 271 20.26 -0.49 -18.44
N ALA A 272 19.28 -0.73 -17.56
CA ALA A 272 19.10 -2.04 -16.95
C ALA A 272 18.83 -3.17 -17.97
N LYS A 273 19.44 -4.34 -17.70
CA LYS A 273 19.47 -5.50 -18.60
C LYS A 273 18.62 -6.66 -18.08
N THR A 274 17.75 -6.41 -17.10
CA THR A 274 16.74 -7.36 -16.60
C THR A 274 15.56 -7.45 -17.57
N ASP A 275 14.83 -8.58 -17.55
CA ASP A 275 13.73 -8.79 -18.49
C ASP A 275 12.53 -7.86 -18.24
N LYS A 276 12.32 -7.41 -17.00
CA LYS A 276 11.34 -6.36 -16.66
C LYS A 276 11.67 -5.04 -17.37
N CYS A 277 12.91 -4.58 -17.25
CA CYS A 277 13.39 -3.36 -17.91
C CYS A 277 13.43 -3.49 -19.44
N LYS A 278 13.74 -4.67 -20.00
CA LYS A 278 13.61 -4.93 -21.44
C LYS A 278 12.16 -4.79 -21.91
N SER A 279 11.19 -5.30 -21.16
CA SER A 279 9.76 -5.19 -21.50
C SER A 279 9.29 -3.75 -21.43
N PHE A 280 9.63 -3.01 -20.38
CA PHE A 280 9.38 -1.57 -20.27
C PHE A 280 9.98 -0.81 -21.47
N ARG A 281 11.28 -0.99 -21.75
CA ARG A 281 11.97 -0.31 -22.86
C ARG A 281 11.30 -0.61 -24.20
N LYS A 282 10.96 -1.88 -24.49
CA LYS A 282 10.22 -2.25 -25.71
C LYS A 282 8.86 -1.59 -25.80
N TRP A 283 8.09 -1.55 -24.71
CA TRP A 283 6.78 -0.89 -24.67
C TRP A 283 6.92 0.62 -24.95
N VAL A 284 7.87 1.29 -24.29
CA VAL A 284 8.12 2.73 -24.53
C VAL A 284 8.57 3.00 -25.96
N THR A 285 9.53 2.23 -26.51
CA THR A 285 10.07 2.48 -27.86
C THR A 285 9.14 2.07 -29.00
N ASN A 286 8.30 1.06 -28.81
CA ASN A 286 7.51 0.48 -29.90
C ASN A 286 6.03 0.92 -29.85
N GLU A 287 5.51 1.25 -28.68
CA GLU A 287 4.11 1.64 -28.48
C GLU A 287 3.99 3.11 -28.07
N VAL A 288 4.55 3.51 -26.92
CA VAL A 288 4.30 4.84 -26.34
C VAL A 288 4.85 5.97 -27.21
N LEU A 289 6.17 6.00 -27.47
CA LEU A 289 6.80 7.07 -28.24
C LEU A 289 6.31 7.11 -29.70
N PRO A 290 6.14 5.98 -30.41
CA PRO A 290 5.56 6.00 -31.76
C PRO A 290 4.11 6.44 -31.80
N THR A 291 3.31 6.16 -30.75
CA THR A 291 1.94 6.67 -30.64
C THR A 291 1.96 8.17 -30.46
N ILE A 292 2.67 8.70 -29.44
CA ILE A 292 2.80 10.15 -29.19
C ILE A 292 3.26 10.89 -30.46
N ARG A 293 4.24 10.36 -31.20
CA ARG A 293 4.72 10.95 -32.46
C ARG A 293 3.66 10.97 -33.58
N LYS A 294 2.73 10.01 -33.61
CA LYS A 294 1.68 9.90 -34.65
C LYS A 294 0.40 10.65 -34.30
N THR A 295 -0.02 10.61 -33.03
CA THR A 295 -1.34 11.08 -32.57
C THR A 295 -1.25 12.36 -31.72
N GLY A 296 -0.05 12.78 -31.30
CA GLY A 296 0.16 13.90 -30.38
C GLY A 296 -0.03 13.55 -28.90
N GLY A 297 -0.44 12.33 -28.56
CA GLY A 297 -0.66 11.93 -27.15
C GLY A 297 -0.92 10.43 -26.97
N TYR A 298 -0.70 9.94 -25.76
CA TYR A 298 -0.91 8.54 -25.38
C TYR A 298 -1.96 8.44 -24.26
N VAL A 299 -3.06 7.74 -24.51
CA VAL A 299 -4.18 7.59 -23.58
C VAL A 299 -4.40 6.10 -23.29
N ASN A 300 -4.03 5.66 -22.09
CA ASN A 300 -4.17 4.26 -21.65
C ASN A 300 -5.38 4.03 -20.72
N ASN A 301 -5.94 5.11 -20.16
CA ASN A 301 -7.13 5.07 -19.31
C ASN A 301 -8.03 6.25 -19.71
N ALA A 302 -9.20 5.95 -20.28
CA ALA A 302 -10.15 6.95 -20.79
C ALA A 302 -10.78 7.77 -19.66
N GLU A 303 -11.11 7.13 -18.53
CA GLU A 303 -11.71 7.74 -17.35
C GLU A 303 -10.80 8.82 -16.73
N LYS A 304 -9.55 8.47 -16.40
CA LYS A 304 -8.55 9.43 -15.91
C LYS A 304 -8.23 10.52 -16.94
N PHE A 305 -8.35 10.23 -18.23
CA PHE A 305 -8.17 11.23 -19.27
C PHE A 305 -9.35 12.22 -19.31
N THR A 306 -10.58 11.75 -19.19
CA THR A 306 -11.76 12.62 -19.08
C THR A 306 -11.78 13.44 -17.79
N GLU A 307 -11.37 12.87 -16.66
CA GLU A 307 -11.26 13.57 -15.39
C GLU A 307 -10.22 14.70 -15.44
N ASN A 308 -9.00 14.43 -15.91
CA ASN A 308 -7.89 15.39 -15.84
C ASN A 308 -7.92 16.47 -16.93
N TYR A 309 -8.41 16.16 -18.13
CA TYR A 309 -8.39 17.09 -19.27
C TYR A 309 -9.76 17.69 -19.62
N PHE A 310 -10.85 17.11 -19.13
CA PHE A 310 -12.22 17.52 -19.44
C PHE A 310 -13.08 17.70 -18.18
N SER A 311 -12.47 17.91 -17.01
CA SER A 311 -13.14 18.21 -15.72
C SER A 311 -14.26 19.26 -15.84
N ASN A 312 -14.04 20.27 -16.69
CA ASN A 312 -14.93 21.42 -16.86
C ASN A 312 -16.14 21.12 -17.78
N LEU A 313 -16.29 19.88 -18.27
CA LEU A 313 -17.45 19.43 -19.02
C LEU A 313 -18.44 18.69 -18.11
N SER A 314 -19.72 18.73 -18.47
CA SER A 314 -20.77 18.00 -17.74
C SER A 314 -20.51 16.50 -17.70
N GLU A 315 -21.00 15.84 -16.64
CA GLU A 315 -20.89 14.40 -16.43
C GLU A 315 -21.28 13.60 -17.69
N ASP A 316 -22.47 13.89 -18.24
CA ASP A 316 -22.98 13.29 -19.47
C ASP A 316 -22.01 13.42 -20.66
N THR A 317 -21.34 14.57 -20.80
CA THR A 317 -20.40 14.83 -21.90
C THR A 317 -19.09 14.06 -21.68
N ARG A 318 -18.60 14.01 -20.43
CA ARG A 318 -17.44 13.18 -20.06
C ARG A 318 -17.74 11.69 -20.29
N GLU A 319 -18.94 11.23 -19.95
CA GLU A 319 -19.37 9.85 -20.18
C GLU A 319 -19.46 9.49 -21.67
N ILE A 320 -20.00 10.38 -22.51
CA ILE A 320 -20.00 10.18 -23.98
C ILE A 320 -18.57 10.07 -24.51
N ILE A 321 -17.67 10.97 -24.12
CA ILE A 321 -16.25 10.95 -24.55
C ILE A 321 -15.56 9.67 -24.07
N LYS A 322 -15.76 9.26 -22.81
CA LYS A 322 -15.23 8.01 -22.25
C LYS A 322 -15.71 6.79 -23.04
N ASN A 323 -17.01 6.66 -23.26
CA ASN A 323 -17.61 5.56 -24.02
C ASN A 323 -17.09 5.51 -25.46
N GLU A 324 -16.93 6.65 -26.14
CA GLU A 324 -16.42 6.66 -27.51
C GLU A 324 -14.92 6.33 -27.59
N LEU A 325 -14.11 6.78 -26.61
CA LEU A 325 -12.71 6.38 -26.48
C LEU A 325 -12.55 4.89 -26.19
N GLU A 326 -13.38 4.31 -25.31
CA GLU A 326 -13.36 2.89 -24.99
C GLU A 326 -13.78 2.02 -26.20
N ASN A 327 -14.83 2.42 -26.92
CA ASN A 327 -15.26 1.74 -28.13
C ASN A 327 -14.19 1.80 -29.23
N LYS A 328 -13.62 2.97 -29.52
CA LYS A 328 -12.50 3.10 -30.47
C LYS A 328 -11.28 2.26 -30.06
N ASN A 329 -10.92 2.24 -28.78
CA ASN A 329 -9.83 1.40 -28.28
C ASN A 329 -10.13 -0.10 -28.42
N LYS A 330 -11.39 -0.52 -28.26
CA LYS A 330 -11.83 -1.90 -28.48
C LYS A 330 -11.75 -2.29 -29.97
N ASP A 331 -12.21 -1.43 -30.86
CA ASP A 331 -12.16 -1.66 -32.31
C ASP A 331 -10.72 -1.73 -32.82
N LEU A 332 -9.85 -0.80 -32.38
CA LEU A 332 -8.41 -0.83 -32.70
C LEU A 332 -7.71 -2.09 -32.17
N ARG A 333 -8.11 -2.61 -31.01
CA ARG A 333 -7.59 -3.89 -30.48
C ARG A 333 -8.05 -5.08 -31.34
N LEU A 334 -9.29 -5.09 -31.81
CA LEU A 334 -9.82 -6.12 -32.71
C LEU A 334 -9.14 -6.07 -34.08
N GLU A 335 -8.88 -4.88 -34.62
CA GLU A 335 -8.16 -4.67 -35.88
C GLU A 335 -6.69 -5.11 -35.76
N LYS A 336 -5.99 -4.69 -34.70
CA LYS A 336 -4.61 -5.11 -34.42
C LYS A 336 -4.51 -6.64 -34.28
N ALA A 337 -5.45 -7.29 -33.61
CA ALA A 337 -5.46 -8.75 -33.45
C ALA A 337 -5.66 -9.50 -34.79
N LYS A 338 -6.47 -8.96 -35.71
CA LYS A 338 -6.60 -9.51 -37.08
C LYS A 338 -5.27 -9.40 -37.84
N ILE A 339 -4.65 -8.22 -37.81
CA ILE A 339 -3.36 -7.96 -38.49
C ILE A 339 -2.25 -8.85 -37.91
N GLU A 340 -2.18 -9.03 -36.59
CA GLU A 340 -1.21 -9.94 -35.95
C GLU A 340 -1.45 -11.41 -36.33
N HIS A 341 -2.71 -11.84 -36.47
CA HIS A 341 -3.05 -13.18 -36.94
C HIS A 341 -2.64 -13.40 -38.41
N GLU A 342 -2.93 -12.45 -39.30
CA GLU A 342 -2.53 -12.49 -40.71
C GLU A 342 -1.00 -12.49 -40.87
N LEU A 343 -0.29 -11.62 -40.14
CA LEU A 343 1.18 -11.61 -40.13
C LEU A 343 1.76 -12.95 -39.66
N LYS A 344 1.18 -13.55 -38.63
CA LYS A 344 1.61 -14.87 -38.14
C LYS A 344 1.39 -15.96 -39.19
N SER A 345 0.20 -16.01 -39.81
CA SER A 345 -0.11 -16.96 -40.90
C SER A 345 0.85 -16.80 -42.08
N ASN A 346 1.18 -15.57 -42.47
CA ASN A 346 2.13 -15.30 -43.55
C ASN A 346 3.57 -15.71 -43.17
N THR A 347 3.96 -15.55 -41.91
CA THR A 347 5.28 -15.99 -41.41
C THR A 347 5.40 -17.51 -41.41
N GLU A 348 4.34 -18.23 -41.04
CA GLU A 348 4.28 -19.70 -41.09
C GLU A 348 4.40 -20.21 -42.54
N ILE A 349 3.75 -19.54 -43.51
CA ILE A 349 3.88 -19.86 -44.94
C ILE A 349 5.31 -19.64 -45.44
N ILE A 350 5.97 -18.53 -45.05
CA ILE A 350 7.35 -18.23 -45.45
C ILE A 350 8.32 -19.30 -44.94
N ASN A 351 8.23 -19.66 -43.66
CA ASN A 351 9.10 -20.70 -43.08
C ASN A 351 8.94 -22.06 -43.79
N LEU A 352 7.71 -22.42 -44.19
CA LEU A 352 7.44 -23.65 -44.95
C LEU A 352 8.00 -23.61 -46.40
N ILE A 353 8.25 -22.42 -46.95
CA ILE A 353 8.91 -22.24 -48.26
C ILE A 353 10.43 -22.30 -48.11
N ASP A 354 10.98 -21.72 -47.04
CA ASP A 354 12.43 -21.73 -46.76
C ASP A 354 12.95 -23.11 -46.27
N GLU A 355 12.06 -24.00 -45.79
CA GLU A 355 12.38 -25.39 -45.41
C GLU A 355 12.24 -26.42 -46.54
N ALA A 356 11.83 -26.01 -47.76
CA ALA A 356 11.49 -26.88 -48.90
C ALA A 356 12.50 -26.80 -50.08
#